data_AF-A0A5C6DMR0-F1
#
_entry.id   AF-A0A5C6DMR0-F1
#
_cell.length_a   1.000
_cell.length_b   1.000
_cell.length_c   1.000
_cell.angle_alpha   90.00
_cell.angle_beta   90.00
_cell.angle_gamma   90.00
#
_symmetry.space_group_name_H-M   'P 1'
#
loop_
_entity.id
_entity.type
_entity.pdbx_description
1 polymer ?
#
loop_
_entity_poly.entity_id
_entity_poly.type
_entity_poly.pdbx_seq_one_letter_code
_entity_poly.pdbx_strand_id
1 'polypeptide(L)' 'MTNPITQQIRDARHRLAAKFDNDLDRIVDDLQRQQSESGRHYVDRSKQATNHAMQRSGGGDVADSGESTSVAG' A
#
# COMPACT_ATOMS: atom_id res chain seq x y z
N MET A 1 9.37 -19.22 1.98
CA MET A 1 9.88 -18.36 3.07
C MET A 1 9.03 -17.11 3.14
N THR A 2 8.44 -16.78 4.29
CA THR A 2 7.58 -15.61 4.43
C THR A 2 8.42 -14.35 4.63
N ASN A 3 8.13 -13.30 3.86
CA ASN A 3 8.85 -12.03 3.94
C ASN A 3 8.55 -11.34 5.30
N PRO A 4 9.58 -10.92 6.07
CA PRO A 4 9.40 -10.30 7.37
C PRO A 4 8.68 -8.94 7.33
N ILE A 5 8.76 -8.20 6.22
CA ILE A 5 7.99 -6.96 6.02
C ILE A 5 6.50 -7.28 5.86
N THR A 6 6.18 -8.30 5.08
CA THR A 6 4.79 -8.71 4.87
C THR A 6 4.13 -9.18 6.17
N GLN A 7 4.89 -9.86 7.06
CA GLN A 7 4.37 -10.23 8.38
C GLN A 7 4.07 -9.02 9.25
N GLN A 8 4.97 -8.03 9.29
CA GLN A 8 4.74 -6.80 10.06
C GLN A 8 3.48 -6.05 9.59
N ILE A 9 3.25 -5.97 8.28
CA ILE A 9 2.04 -5.36 7.71
C ILE A 9 0.79 -6.14 8.14
N ARG A 10 0.86 -7.48 8.11
CA ARG A 10 -0.26 -8.35 8.52
C ARG A 10 -0.59 -8.19 10.00
N ASP A 11 0.42 -8.14 10.85
CA ASP A 11 0.25 -7.95 12.29
C ASP A 11 -0.32 -6.57 12.61
N ALA A 12 0.18 -5.52 11.94
CA ALA A 12 -0.36 -4.18 12.07
C ALA A 12 -1.85 -4.13 11.66
N ARG A 13 -2.20 -4.77 10.53
CA ARG A 13 -3.60 -4.87 10.10
C ARG A 13 -4.47 -5.59 11.12
N HIS A 14 -4.05 -6.74 11.63
CA HIS A 14 -4.83 -7.48 12.62
C HIS A 14 -5.05 -6.68 13.91
N ARG A 15 -4.02 -5.97 14.40
CA ARG A 15 -4.14 -5.11 15.58
C ARG A 15 -5.11 -3.95 15.36
N LEU A 16 -5.03 -3.29 14.20
CA LEU A 16 -5.94 -2.19 13.86
C LEU A 16 -7.37 -2.69 13.65
N ALA A 17 -7.55 -3.82 12.98
CA ALA A 17 -8.84 -4.47 12.82
C ALA A 17 -9.47 -4.83 14.17
N ALA A 18 -8.70 -5.41 15.09
CA ALA A 18 -9.20 -5.76 16.42
C ALA A 18 -9.57 -4.51 17.25
N LYS A 19 -8.82 -3.40 17.10
CA LYS A 19 -9.04 -2.18 17.89
C LYS A 19 -10.20 -1.33 17.36
N PHE A 20 -10.38 -1.27 16.04
CA PHE A 20 -11.29 -0.33 15.41
C PHE A 20 -12.31 -0.96 14.46
N ASP A 21 -12.35 -2.29 14.36
CA ASP A 21 -13.22 -3.01 13.42
C ASP A 21 -13.00 -2.62 11.95
N ASN A 22 -11.78 -2.22 11.60
CA ASN A 22 -11.42 -1.64 10.30
C ASN A 22 -12.19 -0.37 9.93
N ASP A 23 -12.81 0.30 10.90
CA ASP A 23 -13.46 1.60 10.72
C ASP A 23 -12.39 2.70 10.57
N LEU A 24 -12.24 3.19 9.34
CA LEU A 24 -11.25 4.21 9.00
C LEU A 24 -11.54 5.54 9.70
N ASP A 25 -12.80 5.89 9.93
CA ASP A 25 -13.17 7.13 10.59
C ASP A 25 -12.69 7.09 12.04
N ARG A 26 -12.94 5.97 12.75
CA ARG A 26 -12.45 5.78 14.13
C ARG A 26 -10.93 5.79 14.25
N ILE A 27 -10.23 5.19 13.28
CA ILE A 27 -8.76 5.21 13.27
C ILE A 27 -8.24 6.65 13.16
N VAL A 28 -8.84 7.45 12.28
CA VAL A 28 -8.38 8.83 12.09
C VAL A 28 -8.79 9.73 13.26
N ASP A 29 -9.95 9.53 13.85
CA ASP A 29 -10.37 10.26 15.05
C ASP A 29 -9.42 9.98 16.23
N ASP A 30 -8.96 8.73 16.39
CA ASP A 30 -7.93 8.37 17.38
C ASP A 30 -6.61 9.13 17.12
N LEU A 31 -6.20 9.22 15.85
CA LEU A 31 -4.99 9.96 15.46
C LEU A 31 -5.14 11.46 15.71
N GLN A 32 -6.29 12.06 15.42
CA GLN A 32 -6.55 13.47 15.72
C GLN A 32 -6.50 13.76 17.22
N ARG A 33 -7.08 12.88 18.04
CA ARG A 33 -6.99 12.98 19.50
C ARG A 33 -5.52 12.96 19.96
N GLN A 34 -4.73 12.00 19.49
CA GLN A 34 -3.30 11.91 19.82
C GLN A 34 -2.50 13.13 19.36
N GLN A 35 -2.85 13.74 18.22
CA GLN A 35 -2.22 14.99 17.77
C GLN A 35 -2.49 16.13 18.75
N SER A 36 -3.74 16.28 19.21
CA SER A 36 -4.11 17.32 20.18
C SER A 36 -3.42 17.13 21.54
N GLU A 37 -3.32 15.89 22.03
CA GLU A 37 -2.68 15.56 23.30
C GLU A 37 -1.16 15.77 23.26
N SER A 38 -0.52 15.47 22.12
CA SER A 38 0.94 15.55 21.98
C SER A 38 1.45 16.88 21.43
N GLY A 39 0.58 17.71 20.86
CA GLY A 39 0.94 18.90 20.10
C GLY A 39 1.69 18.63 18.79
N ARG A 40 1.85 17.35 18.40
CA ARG A 40 2.53 16.93 17.17
C ARG A 40 1.50 16.67 16.07
N HIS A 41 1.83 17.08 14.85
CA HIS A 41 0.97 16.86 13.69
C HIS A 41 1.37 15.59 12.92
N TYR A 42 0.43 14.66 12.76
CA TYR A 42 0.61 13.35 12.12
C TYR A 42 -0.23 13.18 10.84
N VAL A 43 -1.43 13.77 10.78
CA VAL A 43 -2.39 13.55 9.67
C VAL A 43 -2.99 14.87 9.22
N ASP A 44 -2.84 15.20 7.94
CA ASP A 44 -3.44 16.38 7.30
C ASP A 44 -4.57 15.95 6.36
N ARG A 45 -5.83 16.17 6.75
CA ARG A 45 -7.00 15.86 5.90
C ARG A 45 -7.25 16.90 4.81
N SER A 46 -6.63 18.09 4.89
CA SER A 46 -6.81 19.14 3.88
C SER A 46 -6.04 18.86 2.60
N LYS A 47 -5.05 17.96 2.67
CA LYS A 47 -4.20 17.60 1.54
C LYS A 47 -4.75 16.36 0.85
N GLN A 48 -5.11 16.51 -0.42
CA GLN A 48 -5.28 15.36 -1.30
C GLN A 48 -3.90 14.76 -1.61
N ALA A 49 -3.78 13.43 -1.50
CA ALA A 49 -2.57 12.74 -1.90
C ALA A 49 -2.40 12.87 -3.43
N THR A 50 -1.36 13.57 -3.87
CA THR A 50 -0.95 13.59 -5.27
C THR A 50 -0.21 12.28 -5.57
N ASN A 51 -0.96 11.22 -5.85
CA ASN A 51 -0.39 9.97 -6.33
C ASN A 51 0.13 10.19 -7.75
N HIS A 52 1.42 10.52 -7.88
CA HIS A 52 2.08 10.52 -9.17
C HIS A 52 2.21 9.09 -9.67
N ALA A 53 1.93 8.88 -10.96
CA ALA A 53 2.16 7.59 -11.59
C ALA A 53 3.63 7.20 -11.40
N MET A 54 3.88 6.04 -10.79
CA MET A 54 5.24 5.50 -10.70
C MET A 54 5.75 5.26 -12.10
N GLN A 55 6.79 6.00 -12.51
CA GLN A 55 7.49 5.75 -13.76
C GLN A 55 8.09 4.35 -13.69
N ARG A 56 7.61 3.45 -14.55
CA ARG A 56 8.24 2.14 -14.76
C ARG A 56 9.53 2.39 -15.54
N SER A 57 10.65 2.53 -14.85
CA SER A 57 11.95 2.52 -15.50
C SER A 57 12.20 1.13 -16.08
N GLY A 58 12.25 1.02 -17.40
CA GLY A 58 12.77 -0.16 -18.11
C GLY A 58 11.72 -1.00 -18.85
N GLY A 59 11.03 -0.41 -19.82
CA GLY A 59 10.46 -1.16 -20.94
C GLY A 59 11.49 -1.21 -22.06
N GLY A 60 12.44 -2.15 -21.99
CA GLY A 60 13.27 -2.48 -23.13
C GLY A 60 12.41 -3.25 -24.14
N ASP A 61 12.43 -2.81 -25.39
CA ASP A 61 11.67 -3.39 -26.49
C ASP A 61 12.00 -4.88 -26.63
N VAL A 62 11.02 -5.76 -26.38
CA VAL A 62 11.13 -7.17 -26.75
C VAL A 62 10.86 -7.22 -28.25
N ALA A 63 11.92 -7.32 -29.04
CA ALA A 63 11.83 -7.63 -30.45
C ALA A 63 11.18 -9.02 -30.59
N ASP A 64 9.95 -9.02 -31.10
CA ASP A 64 9.21 -10.19 -31.55
C ASP A 64 10.01 -10.87 -32.67
N SER A 65 10.81 -11.87 -32.30
CA SER A 65 11.45 -12.78 -33.25
C SER A 65 10.64 -14.07 -33.19
N GLY A 66 9.69 -14.18 -34.11
CA GLY A 66 8.76 -15.28 -34.20
C GLY A 66 9.46 -16.63 -34.37
N GLU A 67 9.07 -17.59 -33.54
CA GLU A 67 9.13 -19.00 -33.88
C GLU A 67 7.87 -19.67 -33.33
N SER A 68 6.84 -19.79 -34.18
CA SER A 68 5.69 -20.64 -33.91
C SER A 68 6.12 -22.09 -34.15
N THR A 69 6.33 -22.85 -33.08
CA THR A 69 6.47 -24.29 -33.18
C THR A 69 5.07 -24.92 -33.31
N SER A 70 4.69 -25.21 -34.55
CA SER A 70 3.51 -26.02 -34.88
C SER A 70 3.68 -27.42 -34.32
N VAL A 71 2.81 -27.84 -33.39
CA VAL A 71 2.66 -29.24 -33.01
C VAL A 71 1.79 -29.94 -34.05
N ALA A 72 2.39 -30.82 -34.85
CA ALA A 72 1.67 -31.72 -35.74
C ALA A 72 1.05 -32.87 -34.93
N GLY A 73 -0.19 -33.24 -35.28
CA GLY A 73 -0.93 -34.37 -34.72
C GLY A 73 -0.50 -35.73 -35.27
#